data_AF-A0A444URW6-F1
#
_entry.id   AF-A0A444URW6-F1
#
_cell.length_a   1.000
_cell.length_b   1.000
_cell.length_c   1.000
_cell.angle_alpha   90.00
_cell.angle_beta   90.00
_cell.angle_gamma   90.00
#
_symmetry.space_group_name_H-M   'P 1'
#
loop_
_entity.id
_entity.type
_entity.pdbx_description
1 polymer ?
#
loop_
_entity_poly.entity_id
_entity_poly.type
_entity_poly.pdbx_seq_one_letter_code
_entity_poly.pdbx_strand_id
1 'polypeptide(L)' 'MPQDYSTTPGGTLFSTTPGGTRIIYDRKFLMECRNSAVARTPPRYLPNIPGVTSPNTGEDKPQTPSHETNHVDKTAAGQ' A
#
# COMPACT_ATOMS: atom_id res chain seq x y z
N MET A 1 -15.43 -4.53 -13.14
CA MET A 1 -15.47 -4.74 -11.68
C MET A 1 -16.79 -4.18 -11.17
N PRO A 2 -17.51 -4.90 -10.28
CA PRO A 2 -18.79 -4.43 -9.73
C PRO A 2 -18.65 -3.07 -9.03
N GLN A 3 -19.62 -2.19 -9.23
CA GLN A 3 -19.64 -0.82 -8.71
C GLN A 3 -19.59 -0.76 -7.17
N ASP A 4 -20.01 -1.84 -6.51
CA ASP A 4 -20.35 -1.90 -5.09
C ASP A 4 -19.29 -2.62 -4.24
N TYR A 5 -18.17 -3.02 -4.84
CA TYR A 5 -17.13 -3.80 -4.16
C TYR A 5 -16.45 -3.06 -3.00
N SER A 6 -16.52 -1.73 -2.97
CA SER A 6 -15.95 -0.88 -1.91
C SER A 6 -17.02 -0.23 -1.02
N THR A 7 -18.26 -0.68 -1.10
CA THR A 7 -19.40 -0.04 -0.44
C THR A 7 -19.83 -0.85 0.78
N THR A 8 -19.61 -0.32 1.98
CA THR A 8 -20.26 -0.85 3.20
C THR A 8 -21.76 -0.54 3.15
N PRO A 9 -22.64 -1.33 3.79
CA PRO A 9 -24.05 -0.95 3.95
C PRO A 9 -24.13 0.44 4.61
N GLY A 10 -24.55 1.45 3.85
CA GLY A 10 -24.52 2.87 4.26
C GLY A 10 -23.53 3.78 3.49
N GLY A 11 -22.75 3.25 2.54
CA GLY A 11 -22.04 4.06 1.56
C GLY A 11 -20.82 4.86 2.05
N THR A 12 -20.40 4.66 3.29
CA THR A 12 -19.54 5.61 4.01
C THR A 12 -18.30 4.94 4.61
N LEU A 13 -17.12 5.54 4.37
CA LEU A 13 -15.88 5.17 5.05
C LEU A 13 -15.70 6.03 6.30
N PHE A 14 -15.41 5.38 7.43
CA PHE A 14 -15.24 6.03 8.72
C PHE A 14 -13.78 6.00 9.18
N SER A 15 -13.27 7.13 9.65
CA SER A 15 -12.03 7.23 10.43
C SER A 15 -12.33 7.91 11.77
N THR A 16 -11.47 7.71 12.76
CA THR A 16 -11.61 8.32 14.09
C THR A 16 -10.32 9.02 14.47
N THR A 17 -10.41 10.26 14.92
CA THR A 17 -9.27 10.94 15.52
C THR A 17 -9.08 10.46 16.98
N PRO A 18 -7.86 10.57 17.56
CA PRO A 18 -7.61 10.25 18.97
C PRO A 18 -8.46 11.02 20.01
N GLY A 19 -9.35 11.94 19.60
CA GLY A 19 -10.32 12.64 20.45
C GLY A 19 -11.77 12.18 20.29
N GLY A 20 -12.04 11.11 19.54
CA GLY A 20 -13.37 10.51 19.39
C GLY A 20 -14.25 11.12 18.30
N THR A 21 -13.76 12.12 17.55
CA THR A 21 -14.50 12.67 16.41
C THR A 21 -14.43 11.72 15.22
N ARG A 22 -15.59 11.38 14.67
CA ARG A 22 -15.70 10.55 13.47
C ARG A 22 -15.51 11.41 12.22
N ILE A 23 -14.54 11.05 11.39
CA ILE A 23 -14.36 11.61 10.06
C ILE A 23 -15.10 10.72 9.07
N ILE A 24 -15.94 11.35 8.23
CA ILE A 24 -16.83 10.69 7.29
C ILE A 24 -16.42 11.09 5.87
N TYR A 25 -16.15 10.09 5.03
CA TYR A 25 -15.87 10.29 3.61
C TYR A 25 -16.90 9.56 2.75
N ASP A 26 -17.47 10.27 1.78
CA ASP A 26 -18.30 9.65 0.75
C ASP A 26 -17.45 9.05 -0.38
N ARG A 27 -18.06 8.18 -1.19
CA ARG A 27 -17.40 7.55 -2.34
C ARG A 27 -16.92 8.58 -3.37
N LYS A 28 -17.67 9.65 -3.61
CA LYS A 28 -17.36 10.63 -4.66
C LYS A 28 -16.08 11.38 -4.32
N PHE A 29 -15.99 11.90 -3.10
CA PHE A 29 -14.85 12.58 -2.54
C PHE A 29 -13.59 11.71 -2.58
N LEU A 30 -13.66 10.46 -2.10
CA LEU A 30 -12.50 9.55 -2.14
C LEU A 30 -12.00 9.28 -3.57
N MET A 31 -12.93 9.14 -4.52
CA MET A 31 -12.59 8.95 -5.93
C MET A 31 -12.02 10.23 -6.56
N GLU A 32 -12.43 11.41 -6.10
CA GLU A 32 -11.86 12.68 -6.51
C GLU A 32 -10.44 12.87 -5.98
N CYS A 33 -10.16 12.45 -4.72
CA CYS A 33 -8.82 12.48 -4.13
C CYS A 33 -7.79 11.68 -4.94
N ARG A 34 -8.21 10.61 -5.65
CA ARG A 34 -7.35 9.82 -6.56
C ARG A 34 -6.66 10.67 -7.63
N ASN A 35 -7.27 11.78 -8.05
CA ASN A 35 -6.72 12.63 -9.12
C ASN A 35 -5.59 13.55 -8.64
N SER A 36 -5.30 13.61 -7.34
CA SER A 36 -4.22 14.43 -6.78
C SER A 36 -2.84 13.97 -7.23
N ALA A 37 -1.88 14.90 -7.32
CA ALA A 37 -0.50 14.58 -7.68
C ALA A 37 0.16 13.62 -6.69
N VAL A 38 -0.14 13.78 -5.39
CA VAL A 38 0.41 12.94 -4.30
C VAL A 38 0.01 11.48 -4.46
N ALA A 39 -1.20 11.20 -4.97
CA ALA A 39 -1.67 9.84 -5.19
C ALA A 39 -0.93 9.10 -6.33
N ARG A 40 -0.14 9.81 -7.15
CA ARG A 40 0.64 9.23 -8.27
C ARG A 40 2.06 8.85 -7.85
N THR A 41 2.52 9.30 -6.69
CA THR A 41 3.86 8.99 -6.20
C THR A 41 3.82 7.69 -5.40
N PRO A 42 4.65 6.69 -5.73
CA PRO A 42 4.76 5.46 -4.93
C PRO A 42 5.21 5.76 -3.48
N PRO A 43 4.77 4.99 -2.47
CA PRO A 43 5.28 5.12 -1.11
C PRO A 43 6.81 4.92 -1.04
N ARG A 44 7.51 5.72 -0.22
CA ARG A 44 9.00 5.76 -0.13
C ARG A 44 9.68 4.40 0.11
N TYR A 45 8.97 3.46 0.73
CA TYR A 45 9.49 2.13 1.06
C TYR A 45 8.59 1.01 0.53
N LEU A 46 7.96 1.23 -0.64
CA LEU A 46 7.14 0.21 -1.27
C LEU A 46 8.02 -0.98 -1.70
N PRO A 47 7.82 -2.20 -1.16
CA PRO A 47 8.63 -3.36 -1.54
C PRO A 47 8.37 -3.75 -2.99
N ASN A 48 9.39 -4.27 -3.68
CA ASN A 48 9.24 -4.84 -5.01
C ASN A 48 8.86 -6.32 -4.90
N ILE A 49 7.57 -6.63 -5.08
CA ILE A 49 7.04 -7.99 -5.00
C ILE A 49 6.57 -8.38 -6.42
N PRO A 50 7.24 -9.35 -7.08
CA PRO A 50 6.87 -9.76 -8.42
C PRO A 50 5.40 -10.15 -8.53
N GLY A 51 4.67 -9.53 -9.46
CA GLY A 51 3.25 -9.77 -9.68
C GLY A 51 2.28 -9.01 -8.74
N VAL A 52 2.79 -8.25 -7.76
CA VAL A 52 1.96 -7.47 -6.81
C VAL A 52 2.32 -5.99 -6.84
N THR A 53 3.57 -5.65 -6.55
CA THR A 53 4.06 -4.27 -6.48
C THR A 53 5.25 -4.12 -7.39
N SER A 54 5.03 -3.47 -8.52
CA SER A 54 6.10 -3.04 -9.43
C SER A 54 6.23 -1.53 -9.28
N PRO A 55 7.20 -1.01 -8.50
CA PRO A 55 7.43 0.43 -8.49
C PRO A 55 7.80 0.86 -9.91
N ASN A 56 6.93 1.65 -10.55
CA ASN A 56 7.26 2.25 -11.85
C ASN A 56 8.50 3.11 -11.65
N THR A 57 9.61 2.73 -12.28
CA THR A 57 10.89 3.42 -12.23
C THR A 57 10.81 4.77 -12.94
N GLY A 58 10.08 5.73 -12.36
CA GLY A 58 10.20 7.15 -12.63
C GLY A 58 11.01 7.77 -11.50
N GLU A 59 12.34 7.70 -11.66
CA GLU A 59 13.34 8.61 -11.10
C GLU A 59 13.00 9.31 -9.77
N ASP A 60 13.18 8.61 -8.65
CA ASP A 60 13.86 9.17 -7.47
C ASP A 60 14.11 8.02 -6.49
N LYS A 61 15.37 7.63 -6.34
CA LYS A 61 15.80 6.51 -5.50
C LYS A 61 16.37 7.06 -4.19
N PRO A 62 15.68 6.99 -3.05
CA PRO A 62 16.36 6.96 -1.77
C PRO A 62 16.88 5.53 -1.56
N GLN A 63 18.20 5.35 -1.65
CA GLN A 63 18.89 4.14 -1.19
C GLN A 63 18.46 3.82 0.26
N THR A 64 17.90 2.64 0.48
CA THR A 64 17.85 2.03 1.81
C THR A 64 18.60 0.70 1.79
N PRO A 65 19.37 0.38 2.86
CA PRO A 65 20.26 -0.77 2.90
C PRO A 65 19.45 -2.06 2.95
N SER A 66 19.84 -3.01 2.09
CA SER A 66 19.39 -4.39 2.03
C SER A 66 19.57 -5.07 3.40
N HIS A 67 18.46 -5.36 4.09
CA HIS A 67 18.47 -6.38 5.13
C HIS A 67 18.34 -7.74 4.43
N GLU A 68 19.49 -8.35 4.15
CA GLU A 68 19.61 -9.72 3.67
C GLU A 68 19.12 -10.67 4.78
N THR A 69 17.93 -11.26 4.60
CA THR A 69 17.57 -12.48 5.32
C THR A 69 18.35 -13.62 4.69
N ASN A 70 19.52 -13.91 5.26
CA ASN A 70 20.34 -15.08 5.01
C ASN A 70 19.48 -16.36 5.13
N HIS A 71 19.27 -17.05 4.02
CA HIS A 71 18.76 -18.43 4.02
C HIS A 71 19.94 -19.34 4.36
N VAL A 72 20.00 -19.84 5.60
CA VAL A 72 20.98 -20.86 6.00
C VAL A 72 20.63 -22.16 5.28
N ASP A 73 21.41 -22.49 4.25
CA ASP A 73 21.44 -23.80 3.63
C ASP A 73 22.09 -24.78 4.63
N LYS A 74 21.26 -25.63 5.27
CA LYS A 74 21.75 -26.70 6.13
C LYS A 74 22.05 -27.92 5.26
N THR A 75 23.30 -27.99 4.81
CA THR A 75 23.91 -29.22 4.34
C THR A 75 23.93 -30.26 5.46
N ALA A 76 23.46 -31.47 5.18
CA ALA A 76 23.66 -32.63 6.04
C ALA A 76 24.06 -33.83 5.16
N ALA A 77 25.37 -34.05 5.06
CA ALA A 77 25.94 -35.34 4.71
C ALA A 77 25.95 -36.24 5.95
N GLY A 78 25.65 -37.53 5.81
CA GLY A 78 25.77 -38.47 6.93
C GLY A 78 25.30 -39.89 6.64
N GLN A 79 26.26 -40.69 6.15
CA GLN A 79 26.42 -42.17 6.19
C GLN A 79 25.44 -43.07 5.42
#